data_AF-A0A1B7W2X8-F1
#
_entry.id   AF-A0A1B7W2X8-F1
#
_cell.length_a   1.000
_cell.length_b   1.000
_cell.length_c   1.000
_cell.angle_alpha   90.00
_cell.angle_beta   90.00
_cell.angle_gamma   90.00
#
_symmetry.space_group_name_H-M   'P 1'
#
loop_
_entity.id
_entity.type
_entity.pdbx_description
1 polymer ?
#
loop_
_entity_poly.entity_id
_entity_poly.type
_entity_poly.pdbx_seq_one_letter_code
_entity_poly.pdbx_strand_id
1 'polypeptide(L)'
;MLQVQIKSDSPDVEIVQNLIKGAIESEIKNLQRSLDKTNKLLQEFETKYQVSSEFFLTNWTAENLSGGDDEYVSWAGEIKIKDKLIKALQKLDTIEYVTQQLPS
;
A
#
# COMPACT_ATOMS: atom_id res chain seq x y z
N MET A 1 -6.45 8.40 14.29
CA MET A 1 -5.72 7.37 15.06
C MET A 1 -6.52 6.08 14.93
N LEU A 2 -5.91 5.00 14.45
CA LEU A 2 -6.57 3.69 14.34
C LEU A 2 -6.18 2.86 15.55
N GLN A 3 -7.15 2.26 16.23
CA GLN A 3 -6.90 1.44 17.41
C GLN A 3 -7.41 0.02 17.20
N VAL A 4 -6.57 -0.96 17.52
CA VAL A 4 -6.92 -2.38 17.54
C VAL A 4 -7.06 -2.80 19.00
N GLN A 5 -8.27 -3.22 19.38
CA GLN A 5 -8.56 -3.72 20.73
C GLN A 5 -8.72 -5.24 20.70
N ILE A 6 -7.98 -5.93 21.56
CA ILE A 6 -8.10 -7.38 21.76
C ILE A 6 -8.65 -7.60 23.17
N LYS A 7 -9.82 -8.24 23.24
CA LYS A 7 -10.50 -8.61 24.49
C LYS A 7 -10.64 -10.12 24.53
N SER A 8 -10.23 -10.71 25.64
CA SER A 8 -10.24 -12.15 25.85
C SER A 8 -10.41 -12.45 27.33
N ASP A 9 -11.15 -13.50 27.62
CA ASP A 9 -11.25 -14.17 28.91
C ASP A 9 -10.18 -15.27 29.06
N SER A 10 -9.55 -15.68 27.96
CA SER A 10 -8.42 -16.63 27.96
C SER A 10 -7.11 -15.96 28.39
N PRO A 11 -6.26 -16.67 29.18
CA PRO A 11 -4.91 -16.21 29.55
C PRO A 11 -3.97 -16.08 28.33
N ASP A 12 -4.30 -16.68 27.18
CA ASP A 12 -3.46 -16.68 25.98
C ASP A 12 -3.59 -15.39 25.14
N VAL A 13 -4.21 -14.34 25.69
CA VAL A 13 -4.45 -13.06 24.98
C VAL A 13 -3.17 -12.42 24.44
N GLU A 14 -2.05 -12.60 25.14
CA GLU A 14 -0.74 -12.09 24.72
C GLU A 14 -0.22 -12.82 23.46
N ILE A 15 -0.44 -14.13 23.35
CA ILE A 15 -0.07 -14.92 22.17
C ILE A 15 -0.84 -14.41 20.96
N VAL A 16 -2.16 -14.23 21.10
CA VAL A 16 -3.02 -13.70 20.03
C VAL A 16 -2.60 -12.29 19.62
N GLN A 17 -2.28 -11.43 20.60
CA GLN A 17 -1.77 -10.08 20.33
C GLN A 17 -0.49 -10.10 19.50
N ASN A 18 0.47 -10.94 19.86
CA ASN A 18 1.75 -11.04 19.15
C ASN A 18 1.56 -11.58 17.72
N LEU A 19 0.64 -12.53 17.51
CA LEU A 19 0.29 -13.02 16.18
C LEU A 19 -0.32 -11.93 15.30
N ILE A 20 -1.24 -11.13 15.85
CA ILE A 20 -1.88 -10.02 15.12
C ILE A 20 -0.85 -8.93 14.77
N LYS A 21 0.02 -8.56 15.72
CA LYS A 21 1.12 -7.62 15.47
C LYS A 21 2.04 -8.12 14.35
N GLY A 22 2.49 -9.37 14.44
CA GLY A 22 3.36 -9.98 13.44
C GLY A 22 2.72 -10.07 12.05
N ALA A 23 1.41 -10.32 11.98
CA ALA A 23 0.67 -10.31 10.71
C ALA A 23 0.61 -8.92 10.09
N ILE A 24 0.33 -7.87 10.88
CA ILE A 24 0.30 -6.48 10.40
C ILE A 24 1.69 -6.02 9.96
N GLU A 25 2.75 -6.31 10.74
CA GLU A 25 4.13 -6.00 10.35
C GLU A 25 4.54 -6.70 9.05
N SER A 26 4.10 -7.95 8.86
CA SER A 26 4.36 -8.69 7.63
C SER A 26 3.64 -8.07 6.44
N GLU A 27 2.41 -7.60 6.63
CA GLU A 27 1.66 -6.90 5.60
C GLU A 27 2.29 -5.54 5.24
N ILE A 28 2.76 -4.77 6.22
CA ILE A 28 3.52 -3.52 5.96
C ILE A 28 4.73 -3.81 5.07
N LYS A 29 5.51 -4.86 5.36
CA LYS A 29 6.65 -5.27 4.52
C LYS A 29 6.23 -5.67 3.10
N ASN A 30 5.09 -6.34 2.95
CA ASN A 30 4.56 -6.72 1.64
C ASN A 30 4.11 -5.50 0.81
N LEU A 31 3.42 -4.56 1.46
CA LEU A 31 3.01 -3.30 0.84
C LEU A 31 4.21 -2.46 0.41
N GLN A 32 5.26 -2.39 1.23
CA GLN A 32 6.52 -1.72 0.89
C GLN A 32 7.18 -2.33 -0.35
N ARG A 33 7.31 -3.67 -0.41
CA ARG A 33 7.87 -4.35 -1.60
C ARG A 33 7.04 -4.11 -2.86
N SER A 34 5.72 -4.09 -2.71
CA SER A 34 4.81 -3.81 -3.83
C SER A 34 4.96 -2.37 -4.31
N LEU A 35 5.11 -1.42 -3.39
CA LEU A 35 5.35 -0.01 -3.68
C LEU A 35 6.68 0.19 -4.41
N ASP A 36 7.74 -0.50 -3.97
CA ASP A 36 9.04 -0.47 -4.66
C ASP A 36 8.95 -0.98 -6.09
N LYS A 37 8.18 -2.06 -6.32
CA LYS A 37 7.95 -2.60 -7.66
C LYS A 37 7.21 -1.59 -8.55
N THR A 38 6.10 -1.04 -8.07
CA THR A 38 5.33 -0.03 -8.81
C THR A 38 6.17 1.22 -9.08
N ASN A 39 6.98 1.69 -8.11
CA ASN A 39 7.88 2.83 -8.33
C ASN A 39 8.90 2.57 -9.44
N LYS A 40 9.44 1.35 -9.56
CA LYS A 40 10.34 0.97 -10.66
C LYS A 40 9.63 1.03 -12.01
N LEU A 41 8.43 0.47 -12.11
CA LEU A 41 7.63 0.50 -13.34
C LEU A 41 7.28 1.94 -13.76
N LEU A 42 6.88 2.79 -12.80
CA LEU A 42 6.63 4.20 -13.06
C LEU A 42 7.90 4.91 -13.55
N GLN A 43 9.05 4.64 -12.93
CA GLN A 43 10.32 5.20 -13.36
C GLN A 43 10.69 4.79 -14.79
N GLU A 44 10.39 3.55 -15.21
CA GLU A 44 10.59 3.09 -16.59
C GLU A 44 9.79 3.93 -17.58
N PHE A 45 8.50 4.17 -17.31
CA PHE A 45 7.67 5.04 -18.15
C PHE A 45 8.15 6.50 -18.15
N GLU A 46 8.43 7.06 -16.98
CA GLU A 46 8.91 8.44 -16.83
C GLU A 46 10.25 8.64 -17.56
N THR A 47 11.13 7.64 -17.51
CA THR A 47 12.40 7.65 -18.25
C THR A 47 12.19 7.50 -19.74
N LYS A 48 11.29 6.62 -20.18
CA LYS A 48 10.99 6.41 -21.60
C LYS A 48 10.44 7.69 -22.26
N TYR A 49 9.54 8.39 -21.58
CA TYR A 49 8.82 9.53 -22.14
C TYR A 49 9.33 10.90 -21.67
N GLN A 50 10.28 10.93 -20.73
CA GLN A 50 10.88 12.15 -20.17
C GLN A 50 9.83 13.12 -19.58
N VAL A 51 8.76 12.58 -19.01
CA VAL A 51 7.71 13.33 -18.31
C VAL A 51 7.35 12.63 -17.00
N SER A 52 6.88 13.38 -16.01
CA SER A 52 6.42 12.78 -14.75
C SER A 52 5.08 12.06 -14.92
N SER A 53 4.81 11.08 -14.06
CA SER A 53 3.53 10.38 -14.01
C SER A 53 2.35 11.32 -13.75
N GLU A 54 2.55 12.40 -12.99
CA GLU A 54 1.54 13.43 -12.73
C GLU A 54 1.22 14.23 -14.00
N PHE A 55 2.25 14.63 -14.75
CA PHE A 55 2.07 15.33 -16.01
C PHE A 55 1.35 14.44 -17.03
N PHE A 56 1.81 13.19 -17.17
CA PHE A 56 1.19 12.18 -18.03
C PHE A 56 -0.31 12.04 -17.74
N LEU A 57 -0.69 11.83 -16.47
CA LEU A 57 -2.09 11.58 -16.09
C LEU A 57 -3.01 12.76 -16.40
N THR A 58 -2.48 13.98 -16.35
CA THR A 58 -3.26 15.21 -16.50
C THR A 58 -3.31 15.70 -17.94
N ASN A 59 -2.25 15.47 -18.73
CA ASN A 59 -2.04 16.15 -20.01
C ASN A 59 -1.99 15.22 -21.22
N TRP A 60 -1.80 13.91 -21.02
CA TRP A 60 -1.64 12.96 -22.13
C TRP A 60 -2.84 12.05 -22.31
N THR A 61 -2.97 11.59 -23.54
CA THR A 61 -3.90 10.56 -24.01
C THR A 61 -3.11 9.37 -24.55
N ALA A 62 -3.80 8.28 -24.90
CA ALA A 62 -3.17 7.10 -25.47
C ALA A 62 -2.37 7.40 -26.75
N GLU A 63 -2.84 8.35 -27.57
CA GLU A 63 -2.18 8.78 -28.83
C GLU A 63 -0.80 9.41 -28.62
N ASN A 64 -0.47 9.83 -27.40
CA ASN A 64 0.85 10.34 -27.06
C ASN A 64 1.87 9.23 -26.79
N LEU A 65 1.43 7.98 -26.64
CA LEU A 65 2.25 6.84 -26.27
C LEU A 65 2.52 5.96 -27.48
N SER A 66 3.75 5.46 -27.62
CA SER A 66 4.08 4.55 -28.72
C SER A 66 3.36 3.20 -28.64
N GLY A 67 3.00 2.76 -27.42
CA GLY A 67 2.16 1.59 -27.18
C GLY A 67 0.66 1.87 -27.09
N GLY A 68 0.21 3.09 -27.39
CA GLY A 68 -1.21 3.44 -27.45
C GLY A 68 -1.98 3.14 -26.16
N ASP A 69 -3.18 2.58 -26.30
CA ASP A 69 -4.10 2.31 -25.19
C ASP A 69 -3.54 1.34 -24.16
N ASP A 70 -2.88 0.26 -24.58
CA ASP A 70 -2.33 -0.76 -23.68
C ASP A 70 -1.30 -0.16 -22.73
N GLU A 71 -0.45 0.72 -23.27
CA GLU A 71 0.55 1.41 -22.47
C GLU A 71 -0.08 2.48 -21.57
N TYR A 72 -1.10 3.19 -22.07
CA TYR A 72 -1.82 4.18 -21.28
C TYR A 72 -2.49 3.55 -20.06
N VAL A 73 -3.21 2.45 -20.26
CA VAL A 73 -3.89 1.70 -19.21
C VAL A 73 -2.88 1.17 -18.20
N SER A 74 -1.74 0.67 -18.66
CA SER A 74 -0.68 0.16 -17.79
C SER A 74 -0.10 1.26 -16.90
N TRP A 75 0.32 2.39 -17.48
CA TRP A 75 0.92 3.49 -16.70
C TRP A 75 -0.10 4.13 -15.75
N ALA A 76 -1.32 4.44 -16.22
CA ALA A 76 -2.38 4.97 -15.36
C ALA A 76 -2.79 3.98 -14.26
N GLY A 77 -2.72 2.67 -14.54
CA GLY A 77 -2.91 1.59 -13.59
C GLY A 77 -1.89 1.62 -12.46
N GLU A 78 -0.60 1.68 -12.78
CA GLU A 78 0.49 1.74 -11.79
C GLU A 78 0.40 2.99 -10.91
N ILE A 79 0.00 4.14 -11.46
CA ILE A 79 -0.23 5.37 -10.67
C ILE A 79 -1.33 5.15 -9.62
N LYS A 80 -2.44 4.52 -10.01
CA LYS A 80 -3.55 4.19 -9.10
C LYS A 80 -3.14 3.14 -8.05
N ILE A 81 -2.32 2.17 -8.43
CA ILE A 81 -1.79 1.16 -7.51
C ILE A 81 -0.91 1.83 -6.45
N LYS A 82 0.01 2.71 -6.86
CA LYS A 82 0.87 3.48 -5.94
C LYS A 82 0.05 4.24 -4.89
N ASP A 83 -0.99 4.97 -5.31
CA ASP A 83 -1.86 5.72 -4.41
C ASP A 83 -2.55 4.80 -3.38
N LYS A 84 -3.07 3.65 -3.83
CA LYS A 84 -3.68 2.65 -2.93
C LYS A 84 -2.69 2.09 -1.92
N LEU A 85 -1.48 1.75 -2.36
CA LEU A 85 -0.42 1.20 -1.50
C LEU A 85 0.01 2.20 -0.43
N ILE A 86 0.24 3.46 -0.81
CA ILE A 86 0.60 4.53 0.13
C ILE A 86 -0.52 4.73 1.16
N LYS A 87 -1.78 4.80 0.72
CA LYS A 87 -2.93 4.93 1.63
C LYS A 87 -3.06 3.75 2.60
N ALA A 88 -2.78 2.52 2.14
CA ALA A 88 -2.79 1.34 2.99
C ALA A 88 -1.67 1.40 4.04
N LEU A 89 -0.43 1.71 3.62
CA LEU A 89 0.71 1.87 4.52
C LEU A 89 0.45 2.92 5.60
N GLN A 90 -0.02 4.11 5.21
CA GLN A 90 -0.35 5.18 6.14
C GLN A 90 -1.39 4.77 7.19
N LYS A 91 -2.35 3.91 6.83
CA LYS A 91 -3.34 3.40 7.79
C LYS A 91 -2.70 2.42 8.77
N LEU A 92 -1.85 1.52 8.30
CA LEU A 92 -1.23 0.49 9.14
C LEU A 92 -0.14 1.05 10.06
N ASP A 93 0.64 2.04 9.60
CA ASP A 93 1.72 2.67 10.39
C ASP A 93 1.20 3.48 11.60
N THR A 94 -0.10 3.78 11.65
CA THR A 94 -0.74 4.55 12.73
C THR A 94 -1.51 3.70 13.74
N ILE A 95 -1.38 2.36 13.65
CA ILE A 95 -2.10 1.44 14.53
C ILE A 95 -1.53 1.46 15.94
N GLU A 96 -2.40 1.73 16.91
CA GLU A 96 -2.15 1.51 18.32
C GLU A 96 -2.79 0.19 18.78
N TYR A 97 -2.02 -0.61 19.53
CA TYR A 97 -2.48 -1.90 20.07
C TYR A 97 -2.88 -1.74 21.54
N VAL A 98 -4.13 -2.07 21.87
CA VAL A 98 -4.64 -2.05 23.24
C VAL A 98 -5.14 -3.44 23.63
N THR A 99 -4.62 -3.95 24.75
CA THR A 99 -4.99 -5.27 25.29
C THR A 99 -5.78 -5.08 26.57
N GLN A 100 -6.94 -5.73 26.67
CA GLN A 100 -7.75 -5.73 27.88
C GLN A 100 -8.13 -7.18 28.23
N GLN A 101 -7.54 -7.70 29.31
CA GLN A 101 -7.97 -8.97 29.91
C GLN A 101 -9.25 -8.72 30.68
N LEU A 102 -10.30 -9.50 30.38
CA LEU A 102 -11.56 -9.40 31.11
C LEU A 102 -11.46 -10.21 32.41
N PRO A 103 -11.99 -9.69 33.54
CA PRO A 103 -12.06 -10.46 34.77
C PRO A 103 -12.94 -11.69 34.57
N SER A 104 -12.50 -12.82 35.11
CA SER A 104 -13.22 -14.10 35.11
C SER A 104 -14.53 -14.05 35.89
#